data_AF-C5CTF1-F1
#
_entry.id   AF-C5CTF1-F1
#
_cell.length_a   1.000
_cell.length_b   1.000
_cell.length_c   1.000
_cell.angle_alpha   90.00
_cell.angle_beta   90.00
_cell.angle_gamma   90.00
#
_symmetry.space_group_name_H-M   'P 1'
#
loop_
_entity.id
_entity.type
_entity.pdbx_description
1 polymer ?
#
loop_
_entity_poly.entity_id
_entity_poly.type
_entity_poly.pdbx_seq_one_letter_code
_entity_poly.pdbx_strand_id
1 'polypeptide(L)'
;MTDPLKTRLSRRRVLQAAAIGAVGVNPALRAAVWAQGSDKPEKEEVKIGFIPLTDCASVVMASVLGIDKKYGVKIVPSKEASWAGVRDKLSNGDLDMAHVLYGLVYGMHLGLSGPKKDMAVLMTLNNNGQAITLSKKLADKGAVDAASLAKLIASEKREYTFAQTFPTGTHAMWLYYWLASAGIDPFKDVKNITVPPPQMVANMRVGNMDGYCVGEPWGQRAIMDGIGVTAITTQDIWKDHPEKVLGTTGDFVKKYPNTARAVTAAIIEAGKWIDTGLQNKNKMAETIADKSYVNTSVDAINQRILGRYVNGMGKSWDDPNHMKFYNGGAVSFPYLSDGMWFLTQHKRWGLLKEHPDYLKVATEINRIDIYKQAAAATQTPVPKDTMRSSKLFDGTVWDGKDPKKYAESFKLHA
;
A
#
# COMPACT_ATOMS: atom_id res chain seq x y z
N MET A 1 59.55 -18.11 28.08
CA MET A 1 58.40 -18.24 27.17
C MET A 1 57.16 -17.80 27.93
N THR A 2 56.69 -16.58 27.66
CA THR A 2 55.55 -15.95 28.35
C THR A 2 54.36 -15.91 27.41
N ASP A 3 53.26 -16.53 27.82
CA ASP A 3 51.97 -16.60 27.12
C ASP A 3 51.12 -15.35 27.42
N PRO A 4 50.72 -14.53 26.42
CA PRO A 4 49.82 -13.41 26.63
C PRO A 4 48.39 -13.73 26.14
N LEU A 5 47.42 -13.28 26.95
CA LEU A 5 45.99 -13.00 26.63
C LEU A 5 44.95 -14.07 26.99
N LYS A 6 44.65 -14.15 28.29
CA LYS A 6 43.28 -14.37 28.79
C LYS A 6 42.93 -13.34 29.85
N THR A 7 42.42 -12.18 29.43
CA THR A 7 41.72 -11.26 30.34
C THR A 7 40.22 -11.33 30.11
N ARG A 8 39.52 -12.08 30.98
CA ARG A 8 38.06 -12.04 31.13
C ARG A 8 37.67 -10.65 31.67
N LEU A 9 36.90 -9.90 30.89
CA LEU A 9 36.27 -8.65 31.33
C LEU A 9 35.27 -8.94 32.46
N SER A 10 35.46 -8.33 33.64
CA SER A 10 34.57 -8.52 34.78
C SER A 10 33.32 -7.63 34.65
N ARG A 11 32.17 -8.15 35.13
CA ARG A 11 30.85 -7.50 35.12
C ARG A 11 30.84 -6.06 35.69
N ARG A 12 31.84 -5.70 36.51
CA ARG A 12 31.97 -4.37 37.11
C ARG A 12 32.42 -3.27 36.13
N ARG A 13 33.20 -3.61 35.09
CA ARG A 13 33.59 -2.65 34.03
C ARG A 13 32.45 -2.36 33.05
N VAL A 14 31.51 -3.29 32.88
CA VAL A 14 30.34 -3.11 32.01
C VAL A 14 29.35 -2.11 32.61
N LEU A 15 29.15 -2.13 33.94
CA LEU A 15 28.25 -1.20 34.62
C LEU A 15 28.81 0.24 34.72
N GLN A 16 30.14 0.42 34.75
CA GLN A 16 30.75 1.75 34.73
C GLN A 16 30.72 2.42 33.34
N ALA A 17 30.56 1.66 32.26
CA ALA A 17 30.38 2.21 30.91
C ALA A 17 28.95 2.75 30.67
N ALA A 18 27.98 2.41 31.54
CA ALA A 18 26.60 2.87 31.40
C ALA A 18 26.33 4.26 32.02
N ALA A 19 27.30 4.85 32.74
CA ALA A 19 27.11 6.07 33.52
C ALA A 19 27.80 7.32 32.94
N ILE A 20 28.42 7.26 31.76
CA ILE A 20 29.09 8.42 31.14
C ILE A 20 28.44 8.75 29.79
N GLY A 21 27.63 9.81 29.79
CA GLY A 21 27.43 10.73 28.66
C GLY A 21 26.76 10.19 27.39
N ALA A 22 25.50 10.57 27.17
CA ALA A 22 24.70 10.27 25.98
C ALA A 22 25.14 10.96 24.66
N VAL A 23 26.38 11.41 24.53
CA VAL A 23 26.88 12.09 23.31
C VAL A 23 28.15 11.40 22.84
N GLY A 24 28.03 10.53 21.83
CA GLY A 24 29.19 9.94 21.16
C GLY A 24 29.23 8.42 20.99
N VAL A 25 28.10 7.70 21.09
CA VAL A 25 28.10 6.26 20.78
C VAL A 25 28.27 6.05 19.27
N ASN A 26 29.44 5.55 18.86
CA ASN A 26 29.78 5.18 17.49
C ASN A 26 28.65 4.30 16.88
N PRO A 27 28.21 4.55 15.63
CA PRO A 27 27.22 3.71 14.93
C PRO A 27 27.55 2.22 14.98
N ALA A 28 28.83 1.85 14.92
CA ALA A 28 29.30 0.48 15.03
C ALA A 28 29.06 -0.13 16.42
N LEU A 29 29.13 0.69 17.49
CA LEU A 29 28.83 0.24 18.85
C LEU A 29 27.31 0.05 19.05
N ARG A 30 26.48 0.90 18.44
CA ARG A 30 25.02 0.66 18.41
C ARG A 30 24.70 -0.63 17.66
N ALA A 31 25.30 -0.85 16.49
CA ALA A 31 25.15 -2.12 15.77
C ALA A 31 25.63 -3.33 16.59
N ALA A 32 26.71 -3.19 17.38
CA ALA A 32 27.21 -4.24 18.26
C ALA A 32 26.28 -4.54 19.46
N VAL A 33 25.58 -3.53 20.00
CA VAL A 33 24.56 -3.71 21.05
C VAL A 33 23.33 -4.45 20.51
N TRP A 34 22.96 -4.23 19.24
CA TRP A 34 21.91 -5.03 18.56
C TRP A 34 22.36 -6.48 18.28
N ALA A 35 23.67 -6.70 18.09
CA ALA A 35 24.23 -8.01 17.74
C ALA A 35 24.42 -8.98 18.93
N GLN A 36 24.30 -8.53 20.19
CA GLN A 36 24.48 -9.39 21.37
C GLN A 36 23.18 -9.83 22.08
N GLY A 37 22.00 -9.49 21.54
CA GLY A 37 20.69 -9.90 22.09
C GLY A 37 19.95 -10.90 21.19
N SER A 38 18.86 -11.49 21.71
CA SER A 38 17.90 -12.36 21.01
C SER A 38 17.11 -11.67 19.87
N ASP A 39 17.59 -10.53 19.39
CA ASP A 39 16.92 -9.55 18.54
C ASP A 39 17.46 -9.51 17.11
N LYS A 40 18.51 -10.29 16.84
CA LYS A 40 19.10 -10.42 15.51
C LYS A 40 18.07 -11.01 14.53
N PRO A 41 17.96 -10.48 13.29
CA PRO A 41 17.14 -11.08 12.24
C PRO A 41 17.54 -12.54 12.01
N GLU A 42 16.56 -13.45 12.00
CA GLU A 42 16.78 -14.88 11.75
C GLU A 42 17.15 -15.13 10.28
N LYS A 43 16.61 -14.30 9.39
CA LYS A 43 16.93 -14.21 7.97
C LYS A 43 17.41 -12.80 7.67
N GLU A 44 18.67 -12.68 7.25
CA GLU A 44 19.35 -11.38 7.02
C GLU A 44 19.16 -10.83 5.60
N GLU A 45 18.71 -11.63 4.64
CA GLU A 45 18.38 -11.15 3.28
C GLU A 45 16.94 -11.53 2.97
N VAL A 46 16.11 -10.56 2.60
CA VAL A 46 14.71 -10.79 2.24
C VAL A 46 14.41 -10.28 0.84
N LYS A 47 13.65 -11.07 0.09
CA LYS A 47 13.17 -10.66 -1.24
C LYS A 47 11.77 -10.08 -1.12
N ILE A 48 11.61 -8.80 -1.49
CA ILE A 48 10.33 -8.09 -1.39
C ILE A 48 9.80 -7.77 -2.79
N GLY A 49 8.67 -8.38 -3.15
CA GLY A 49 8.01 -8.12 -4.42
C GLY A 49 7.37 -6.73 -4.46
N PHE A 50 7.42 -6.06 -5.61
CA PHE A 50 6.66 -4.83 -5.85
C PHE A 50 6.11 -4.78 -7.27
N ILE A 51 4.97 -4.11 -7.43
CA ILE A 51 4.45 -3.73 -8.74
C ILE A 51 4.94 -2.32 -9.08
N PRO A 52 5.30 -2.04 -10.34
CA PRO A 52 5.69 -0.70 -10.81
C PRO A 52 4.60 0.36 -10.57
N LEU A 53 4.59 0.94 -9.38
CA LEU A 53 3.71 2.00 -8.89
C LEU A 53 4.53 2.88 -7.93
N THR A 54 4.18 4.16 -7.81
CA THR A 54 4.89 5.09 -6.93
C THR A 54 4.83 4.65 -5.46
N ASP A 55 3.76 3.97 -5.04
CA ASP A 55 3.58 3.50 -3.66
C ASP A 55 4.53 2.37 -3.21
N CYS A 56 5.34 1.82 -4.11
CA CYS A 56 6.45 0.93 -3.73
C CYS A 56 7.66 1.67 -3.13
N ALA A 57 7.66 3.00 -3.16
CA ALA A 57 8.85 3.82 -2.91
C ALA A 57 9.50 3.56 -1.55
N SER A 58 8.74 3.41 -0.47
CA SER A 58 9.31 3.16 0.86
C SER A 58 10.10 1.85 0.93
N VAL A 59 9.67 0.80 0.22
CA VAL A 59 10.40 -0.48 0.12
C VAL A 59 11.70 -0.29 -0.66
N VAL A 60 11.64 0.37 -1.82
CA VAL A 60 12.82 0.60 -2.68
C VAL A 60 13.83 1.49 -1.97
N MET A 61 13.38 2.61 -1.41
CA MET A 61 14.25 3.58 -0.74
C MET A 61 14.88 3.02 0.53
N ALA A 62 14.23 2.10 1.24
CA ALA A 62 14.85 1.41 2.38
C ALA A 62 16.14 0.67 1.96
N SER A 63 16.13 0.04 0.78
CA SER A 63 17.28 -0.67 0.21
C SER A 63 18.31 0.29 -0.41
N VAL A 64 17.85 1.22 -1.27
CA VAL A 64 18.73 2.16 -2.01
C VAL A 64 19.52 3.07 -1.07
N LEU A 65 18.89 3.54 0.01
CA LEU A 65 19.55 4.38 1.00
C LEU A 65 20.36 3.57 2.04
N GLY A 66 20.32 2.23 1.97
CA GLY A 66 20.97 1.35 2.94
C GLY A 66 20.39 1.43 4.35
N ILE A 67 19.14 1.87 4.49
CA ILE A 67 18.44 1.98 5.78
C ILE A 67 18.20 0.56 6.34
N ASP A 68 17.90 -0.40 5.48
CA ASP A 68 17.77 -1.82 5.83
C ASP A 68 18.97 -2.36 6.63
N LYS A 69 20.20 -2.02 6.21
CA LYS A 69 21.44 -2.46 6.85
C LYS A 69 21.55 -2.02 8.31
N LYS A 70 20.99 -0.85 8.66
CA LYS A 70 20.93 -0.35 10.05
C LYS A 70 20.18 -1.33 10.98
N TYR A 71 19.24 -2.09 10.42
CA TYR A 71 18.42 -3.06 11.13
C TYR A 71 18.90 -4.51 10.95
N GLY A 72 20.09 -4.70 10.36
CA GLY A 72 20.69 -6.03 10.17
C GLY A 72 20.02 -6.88 9.10
N VAL A 73 19.27 -6.27 8.19
CA VAL A 73 18.65 -6.93 7.04
C VAL A 73 19.08 -6.28 5.73
N LYS A 74 19.09 -7.07 4.65
CA LYS A 74 19.24 -6.63 3.28
C LYS A 74 17.93 -6.88 2.56
N ILE A 75 17.29 -5.81 2.12
CA ILE A 75 16.09 -5.85 1.30
C ILE A 75 16.54 -5.95 -0.17
N VAL A 76 16.02 -6.96 -0.86
CA VAL A 76 16.18 -7.16 -2.30
C VAL A 76 14.84 -6.91 -2.98
N PRO A 77 14.58 -5.71 -3.52
CA PRO A 77 13.35 -5.43 -4.25
C PRO A 77 13.27 -6.28 -5.52
N SER A 78 12.14 -6.95 -5.72
CA SER A 78 11.85 -7.78 -6.90
C SER A 78 10.70 -7.16 -7.68
N LYS A 79 10.96 -6.71 -8.91
CA LYS A 79 9.91 -6.19 -9.78
C LYS A 79 9.01 -7.33 -10.25
N GLU A 80 7.72 -7.17 -10.06
CA GLU A 80 6.71 -8.15 -10.45
C GLU A 80 5.82 -7.64 -11.58
N ALA A 81 5.33 -8.55 -12.42
CA ALA A 81 4.56 -8.20 -13.61
C ALA A 81 3.07 -7.96 -13.33
N SER A 82 2.50 -8.64 -12.34
CA SER A 82 1.08 -8.58 -12.00
C SER A 82 0.82 -8.95 -10.55
N TRP A 83 -0.34 -8.54 -10.03
CA TRP A 83 -0.76 -8.91 -8.67
C TRP A 83 -1.03 -10.41 -8.50
N ALA A 84 -1.45 -11.11 -9.56
CA ALA A 84 -1.55 -12.56 -9.54
C ALA A 84 -0.17 -13.22 -9.38
N GLY A 85 0.86 -12.70 -10.07
CA GLY A 85 2.24 -13.17 -9.89
C GLY A 85 2.77 -12.93 -8.47
N VAL A 86 2.48 -11.75 -7.88
CA VAL A 86 2.81 -11.46 -6.47
C VAL A 86 2.14 -12.46 -5.54
N ARG A 87 0.84 -12.71 -5.71
CA ARG A 87 0.08 -13.71 -4.94
C ARG A 87 0.75 -15.08 -5.01
N ASP A 88 1.02 -15.57 -6.21
CA ASP A 88 1.56 -16.92 -6.42
C ASP A 88 2.94 -17.07 -5.79
N LYS A 89 3.82 -16.08 -6.00
CA LYS A 89 5.17 -16.08 -5.44
C LYS A 89 5.21 -15.91 -3.91
N LEU A 90 4.29 -15.15 -3.32
CA LEU A 90 4.13 -15.11 -1.86
C LEU A 90 3.67 -16.47 -1.31
N SER A 91 2.67 -17.08 -1.94
CA SER A 91 2.13 -18.39 -1.51
C SER A 91 3.19 -19.49 -1.57
N ASN A 92 4.02 -19.49 -2.60
CA ASN A 92 5.05 -20.51 -2.83
C ASN A 92 6.38 -20.23 -2.12
N GLY A 93 6.57 -19.02 -1.54
CA GLY A 93 7.79 -18.62 -0.86
C GLY A 93 8.92 -18.12 -1.76
N ASP A 94 8.64 -17.87 -3.05
CA ASP A 94 9.58 -17.21 -3.98
C ASP A 94 9.80 -15.72 -3.63
N LEU A 95 8.84 -15.14 -2.91
CA LEU A 95 8.92 -13.83 -2.26
C LEU A 95 8.70 -14.01 -0.76
N ASP A 96 9.56 -13.38 0.04
CA ASP A 96 9.42 -13.37 1.51
C ASP A 96 8.30 -12.41 1.93
N MET A 97 8.22 -11.25 1.27
CA MET A 97 7.22 -10.22 1.52
C MET A 97 6.86 -9.51 0.21
N ALA A 98 5.84 -8.65 0.24
CA ALA A 98 5.53 -7.78 -0.89
C ALA A 98 4.92 -6.45 -0.46
N HIS A 99 5.23 -5.42 -1.23
CA HIS A 99 4.32 -4.31 -1.45
C HIS A 99 3.08 -4.84 -2.18
N VAL A 100 1.92 -4.86 -1.51
CA VAL A 100 0.72 -5.57 -2.00
C VAL A 100 -0.57 -4.85 -1.65
N LEU A 101 -1.64 -5.13 -2.43
CA LEU A 101 -2.98 -4.59 -2.21
C LEU A 101 -3.54 -5.11 -0.87
N TYR A 102 -4.02 -4.22 0.00
CA TYR A 102 -4.57 -4.60 1.31
C TYR A 102 -5.65 -5.69 1.19
N GLY A 103 -6.65 -5.46 0.34
CA GLY A 103 -7.74 -6.42 0.11
C GLY A 103 -7.30 -7.75 -0.48
N LEU A 104 -6.18 -7.80 -1.24
CA LEU A 104 -5.64 -9.06 -1.74
C LEU A 104 -5.14 -9.95 -0.60
N VAL A 105 -4.50 -9.38 0.43
CA VAL A 105 -4.00 -10.13 1.58
C VAL A 105 -5.15 -10.83 2.32
N TYR A 106 -6.26 -10.11 2.52
CA TYR A 106 -7.48 -10.67 3.11
C TYR A 106 -8.14 -11.71 2.20
N GLY A 107 -8.15 -11.44 0.89
CA GLY A 107 -8.65 -12.37 -0.11
C GLY A 107 -7.87 -13.69 -0.14
N MET A 108 -6.55 -13.68 0.02
CA MET A 108 -5.73 -14.89 0.13
C MET A 108 -6.00 -15.64 1.44
N HIS A 109 -6.11 -14.91 2.56
CA HIS A 109 -6.38 -15.49 3.87
C HIS A 109 -7.71 -16.25 3.94
N LEU A 110 -8.72 -15.77 3.21
CA LEU A 110 -10.04 -16.40 3.14
C LEU A 110 -10.24 -17.31 1.92
N GLY A 111 -9.23 -17.49 1.06
CA GLY A 111 -9.33 -18.33 -0.13
C GLY A 111 -10.17 -17.74 -1.28
N LEU A 112 -10.42 -16.43 -1.26
CA LEU A 112 -11.17 -15.70 -2.30
C LEU A 112 -10.32 -15.35 -3.52
N SER A 113 -9.00 -15.37 -3.35
CA SER A 113 -8.03 -14.94 -4.37
C SER A 113 -7.18 -16.08 -4.93
N GLY A 114 -7.54 -17.33 -4.66
CA GLY A 114 -6.75 -18.52 -4.95
C GLY A 114 -6.78 -19.50 -3.77
N PRO A 115 -5.87 -20.49 -3.72
CA PRO A 115 -5.77 -21.39 -2.58
C PRO A 115 -5.61 -20.61 -1.26
N LYS A 116 -6.35 -21.03 -0.23
CA LYS A 116 -6.27 -20.40 1.09
C LYS A 116 -4.84 -20.48 1.62
N LYS A 117 -4.30 -19.34 2.06
CA LYS A 117 -2.99 -19.24 2.71
C LYS A 117 -3.10 -18.29 3.88
N ASP A 118 -2.61 -18.67 5.06
CA ASP A 118 -2.53 -17.74 6.19
C ASP A 118 -1.59 -16.59 5.82
N MET A 119 -2.06 -15.36 6.02
CA MET A 119 -1.36 -14.14 5.60
C MET A 119 -1.16 -13.22 6.80
N ALA A 120 -0.24 -12.28 6.65
CA ALA A 120 0.04 -11.25 7.64
C ALA A 120 0.24 -9.89 6.96
N VAL A 121 -0.33 -8.85 7.57
CA VAL A 121 -0.06 -7.43 7.27
C VAL A 121 0.84 -6.90 8.37
N LEU A 122 2.02 -6.39 8.00
CA LEU A 122 3.01 -5.86 8.95
C LEU A 122 2.87 -4.34 9.14
N MET A 123 2.51 -3.62 8.08
CA MET A 123 2.28 -2.18 8.09
C MET A 123 1.48 -1.77 6.86
N THR A 124 0.82 -0.61 6.94
CA THR A 124 0.39 0.13 5.75
C THR A 124 1.59 0.88 5.19
N LEU A 125 1.78 0.87 3.87
CA LEU A 125 2.92 1.49 3.19
C LEU A 125 2.64 2.93 2.80
N ASN A 126 1.41 3.23 2.39
CA ASN A 126 1.00 4.56 1.99
C ASN A 126 -0.50 4.81 2.27
N ASN A 127 -0.85 6.08 2.40
CA ASN A 127 -2.21 6.54 2.16
C ASN A 127 -2.30 7.19 0.78
N ASN A 128 -3.49 7.14 0.18
CA ASN A 128 -3.87 7.93 -1.00
C ASN A 128 -3.03 7.62 -2.26
N GLY A 129 -3.16 8.46 -3.29
CA GLY A 129 -2.32 8.39 -4.49
C GLY A 129 -2.79 7.41 -5.55
N GLN A 130 -4.11 7.20 -5.63
CA GLN A 130 -4.74 6.44 -6.70
C GLN A 130 -5.82 7.31 -7.33
N ALA A 131 -6.29 6.91 -8.52
CA ALA A 131 -7.33 7.66 -9.22
C ALA A 131 -8.20 6.75 -10.06
N ILE A 132 -9.39 7.26 -10.38
CA ILE A 132 -10.23 6.74 -11.46
C ILE A 132 -10.02 7.65 -12.67
N THR A 133 -9.55 7.07 -13.76
CA THR A 133 -9.29 7.73 -15.03
C THR A 133 -10.34 7.31 -16.05
N LEU A 134 -10.99 8.27 -16.69
CA LEU A 134 -11.85 8.04 -17.86
C LEU A 134 -11.06 8.32 -19.14
N SER A 135 -11.36 7.60 -20.21
CA SER A 135 -10.75 7.86 -21.51
C SER A 135 -11.14 9.25 -22.03
N LYS A 136 -10.27 9.86 -22.83
CA LYS A 136 -10.55 11.14 -23.49
C LYS A 136 -11.82 11.06 -24.36
N LYS A 137 -12.07 9.91 -24.99
CA LYS A 137 -13.28 9.65 -25.78
C LYS A 137 -14.57 9.76 -24.95
N LEU A 138 -14.58 9.28 -23.70
CA LEU A 138 -15.71 9.48 -22.80
C LEU A 138 -15.84 10.94 -22.37
N ALA A 139 -14.72 11.58 -22.04
CA ALA A 139 -14.69 12.99 -21.65
C ALA A 139 -15.20 13.92 -22.75
N ASP A 140 -14.87 13.64 -24.03
CA ASP A 140 -15.37 14.37 -25.21
C ASP A 140 -16.88 14.23 -25.40
N LYS A 141 -17.46 13.13 -24.90
CA LYS A 141 -18.91 12.92 -24.83
C LYS A 141 -19.53 13.49 -23.55
N GLY A 142 -18.76 14.23 -22.75
CA GLY A 142 -19.21 14.89 -21.53
C GLY A 142 -19.13 14.06 -20.25
N ALA A 143 -18.66 12.81 -20.30
CA ALA A 143 -18.49 11.97 -19.10
C ALA A 143 -17.14 12.21 -18.43
N VAL A 144 -17.17 12.95 -17.33
CA VAL A 144 -15.97 13.43 -16.60
C VAL A 144 -16.00 13.13 -15.11
N ASP A 145 -17.14 12.71 -14.59
CA ASP A 145 -17.40 12.31 -13.21
C ASP A 145 -18.46 11.19 -13.17
N ALA A 146 -18.81 10.69 -11.99
CA ALA A 146 -19.72 9.55 -11.85
C ALA A 146 -21.13 9.87 -12.38
N ALA A 147 -21.62 11.09 -12.14
CA ALA A 147 -22.97 11.51 -12.52
C ALA A 147 -23.10 11.69 -14.04
N SER A 148 -22.13 12.35 -14.67
CA SER A 148 -22.07 12.52 -16.13
C SER A 148 -21.80 11.20 -16.85
N LEU A 149 -21.01 10.29 -16.26
CA LEU A 149 -20.86 8.92 -16.76
C LEU A 149 -22.18 8.15 -16.75
N ALA A 150 -22.93 8.18 -15.63
CA ALA A 150 -24.22 7.51 -15.55
C ALA A 150 -25.22 8.05 -16.59
N LYS A 151 -25.24 9.37 -16.81
CA LYS A 151 -26.05 9.99 -17.88
C LYS A 151 -25.66 9.47 -19.26
N LEU A 152 -24.36 9.35 -19.54
CA LEU A 152 -23.88 8.85 -20.83
C LEU A 152 -24.22 7.37 -21.05
N ILE A 153 -24.04 6.51 -20.04
CA ILE A 153 -24.43 5.09 -20.10
C ILE A 153 -25.95 4.94 -20.28
N ALA A 154 -26.73 5.85 -19.70
CA ALA A 154 -28.18 5.88 -19.86
C ALA A 154 -28.60 6.24 -21.30
N SER A 155 -27.93 7.22 -21.92
CA SER A 155 -28.29 7.74 -23.25
C SER A 155 -27.69 6.95 -24.42
N GLU A 156 -26.48 6.41 -24.27
CA GLU A 156 -25.78 5.67 -25.33
C GLU A 156 -25.63 4.21 -24.92
N LYS A 157 -26.55 3.37 -25.39
CA LYS A 157 -26.55 1.93 -25.06
C LYS A 157 -25.47 1.19 -25.83
N ARG A 158 -24.41 0.81 -25.11
CA ARG A 158 -23.35 -0.10 -25.55
C ARG A 158 -22.69 -0.76 -24.34
N GLU A 159 -21.81 -1.73 -24.59
CA GLU A 159 -20.92 -2.23 -23.54
C GLU A 159 -19.88 -1.16 -23.18
N TYR A 160 -19.80 -0.79 -21.90
CA TYR A 160 -18.75 0.04 -21.35
C TYR A 160 -17.78 -0.82 -20.56
N THR A 161 -16.47 -0.68 -20.80
CA THR A 161 -15.45 -1.52 -20.16
C THR A 161 -14.60 -0.73 -19.18
N PHE A 162 -14.59 -1.13 -17.91
CA PHE A 162 -13.74 -0.54 -16.88
C PHE A 162 -12.73 -1.55 -16.33
N ALA A 163 -11.50 -1.10 -16.12
CA ALA A 163 -10.45 -1.96 -15.59
C ALA A 163 -10.10 -1.65 -14.13
N GLN A 164 -9.87 -2.71 -13.37
CA GLN A 164 -9.22 -2.70 -12.06
C GLN A 164 -8.01 -3.65 -12.09
N THR A 165 -7.23 -3.72 -11.00
CA THR A 165 -5.94 -4.43 -11.02
C THR A 165 -5.95 -5.83 -10.43
N PHE A 166 -6.88 -6.12 -9.51
CA PHE A 166 -7.16 -7.43 -8.96
C PHE A 166 -8.55 -7.46 -8.28
N PRO A 167 -9.42 -8.47 -8.49
CA PRO A 167 -10.81 -8.44 -8.04
C PRO A 167 -11.07 -8.21 -6.53
N THR A 168 -10.23 -8.74 -5.65
CA THR A 168 -10.28 -8.51 -4.20
C THR A 168 -9.48 -7.28 -3.75
N GLY A 169 -8.78 -6.64 -4.66
CA GLY A 169 -7.82 -5.58 -4.39
C GLY A 169 -8.45 -4.20 -4.17
N THR A 170 -7.61 -3.24 -3.78
CA THR A 170 -8.03 -1.87 -3.45
C THR A 170 -8.69 -1.16 -4.63
N HIS A 171 -8.06 -1.17 -5.81
CA HIS A 171 -8.58 -0.50 -7.00
C HIS A 171 -9.95 -1.04 -7.46
N ALA A 172 -10.22 -2.33 -7.27
CA ALA A 172 -11.54 -2.90 -7.51
C ALA A 172 -12.57 -2.25 -6.56
N MET A 173 -12.26 -2.20 -5.26
CA MET A 173 -13.18 -1.62 -4.28
C MET A 173 -13.40 -0.12 -4.51
N TRP A 174 -12.37 0.65 -4.87
CA TRP A 174 -12.52 2.08 -5.21
C TRP A 174 -13.40 2.29 -6.44
N LEU A 175 -13.14 1.53 -7.51
CA LEU A 175 -13.90 1.62 -8.75
C LEU A 175 -15.37 1.26 -8.51
N TYR A 176 -15.64 0.16 -7.79
CA TYR A 176 -16.99 -0.31 -7.55
C TYR A 176 -17.77 0.65 -6.65
N TYR A 177 -17.10 1.21 -5.63
CA TYR A 177 -17.72 2.20 -4.75
C TYR A 177 -18.14 3.46 -5.52
N TRP A 178 -17.26 3.96 -6.39
CA TRP A 178 -17.51 5.16 -7.21
C TRP A 178 -18.56 4.94 -8.31
N LEU A 179 -18.55 3.79 -8.98
CA LEU A 179 -19.61 3.45 -9.94
C LEU A 179 -20.96 3.32 -9.22
N ALA A 180 -20.99 2.60 -8.11
CA ALA A 180 -22.22 2.36 -7.36
C ALA A 180 -22.82 3.64 -6.75
N SER A 181 -21.99 4.65 -6.42
CA SER A 181 -22.50 5.94 -5.93
C SER A 181 -23.33 6.69 -6.96
N ALA A 182 -23.12 6.42 -8.25
CA ALA A 182 -23.93 6.97 -9.35
C ALA A 182 -25.00 5.99 -9.85
N GLY A 183 -25.22 4.88 -9.13
CA GLY A 183 -26.22 3.88 -9.50
C GLY A 183 -25.80 2.93 -10.63
N ILE A 184 -24.50 2.86 -10.96
CA ILE A 184 -23.97 1.92 -11.95
C ILE A 184 -23.49 0.66 -11.23
N ASP A 185 -24.12 -0.49 -11.52
CA ASP A 185 -23.70 -1.80 -11.00
C ASP A 185 -22.44 -2.28 -11.77
N PRO A 186 -21.30 -2.48 -11.09
CA PRO A 186 -20.03 -2.85 -11.72
C PRO A 186 -20.01 -4.26 -12.33
N PHE A 187 -21.06 -5.07 -12.12
CA PHE A 187 -21.18 -6.42 -12.65
C PHE A 187 -22.37 -6.61 -13.60
N LYS A 188 -23.32 -5.67 -13.64
CA LYS A 188 -24.52 -5.75 -14.50
C LYS A 188 -24.57 -4.68 -15.59
N ASP A 189 -24.18 -3.44 -15.25
CA ASP A 189 -24.35 -2.30 -16.14
C ASP A 189 -23.10 -2.04 -17.01
N VAL A 190 -21.95 -2.56 -16.59
CA VAL A 190 -20.67 -2.40 -17.27
C VAL A 190 -19.88 -3.71 -17.26
N LYS A 191 -18.95 -3.82 -18.20
CA LYS A 191 -17.96 -4.88 -18.20
C LYS A 191 -16.78 -4.48 -17.35
N ASN A 192 -16.39 -5.35 -16.44
CA ASN A 192 -15.28 -5.13 -15.54
C ASN A 192 -14.16 -6.14 -15.83
N ILE A 193 -12.95 -5.64 -16.09
CA ILE A 193 -11.79 -6.46 -16.46
C ILE A 193 -10.62 -6.25 -15.49
N THR A 194 -9.72 -7.24 -15.44
CA THR A 194 -8.48 -7.15 -14.65
C THR A 194 -7.31 -6.85 -15.57
N VAL A 195 -6.58 -5.77 -15.30
CA VAL A 195 -5.40 -5.37 -16.08
C VAL A 195 -4.24 -5.02 -15.13
N PRO A 196 -3.02 -5.54 -15.36
CA PRO A 196 -1.85 -5.15 -14.57
C PRO A 196 -1.57 -3.64 -14.68
N PRO A 197 -1.18 -2.95 -13.58
CA PRO A 197 -0.96 -1.50 -13.60
C PRO A 197 -0.07 -0.98 -14.74
N PRO A 198 1.09 -1.60 -15.06
CA PRO A 198 1.96 -1.12 -16.15
C PRO A 198 1.32 -1.20 -17.54
N GLN A 199 0.22 -1.95 -17.70
CA GLN A 199 -0.47 -2.17 -18.96
C GLN A 199 -1.72 -1.28 -19.12
N MET A 200 -2.11 -0.51 -18.09
CA MET A 200 -3.34 0.30 -18.12
C MET A 200 -3.34 1.33 -19.25
N VAL A 201 -2.27 2.12 -19.35
CA VAL A 201 -2.14 3.20 -20.35
C VAL A 201 -2.18 2.65 -21.77
N ALA A 202 -1.43 1.57 -22.03
CA ALA A 202 -1.39 0.94 -23.35
C ALA A 202 -2.76 0.37 -23.76
N ASN A 203 -3.47 -0.30 -22.85
CA ASN A 203 -4.79 -0.85 -23.13
C ASN A 203 -5.86 0.23 -23.37
N MET A 204 -5.84 1.33 -22.60
CA MET A 204 -6.73 2.47 -22.86
C MET A 204 -6.44 3.10 -24.22
N ARG A 205 -5.16 3.25 -24.59
CA ARG A 205 -4.75 3.86 -25.86
C ARG A 205 -5.33 3.14 -27.08
N VAL A 206 -5.35 1.81 -27.05
CA VAL A 206 -5.90 0.98 -28.13
C VAL A 206 -7.42 0.80 -28.05
N GLY A 207 -8.08 1.38 -27.04
CA GLY A 207 -9.54 1.36 -26.89
C GLY A 207 -10.11 0.10 -26.26
N ASN A 208 -9.30 -0.70 -25.56
CA ASN A 208 -9.78 -1.91 -24.87
C ASN A 208 -10.56 -1.63 -23.58
N MET A 209 -10.55 -0.37 -23.11
CA MET A 209 -11.28 0.07 -21.92
C MET A 209 -11.67 1.55 -22.03
N ASP A 210 -12.81 1.88 -21.43
CA ASP A 210 -13.37 3.22 -21.34
C ASP A 210 -12.87 4.00 -20.12
N GLY A 211 -12.43 3.29 -19.09
CA GLY A 211 -11.83 3.87 -17.88
C GLY A 211 -11.15 2.81 -17.01
N TYR A 212 -10.42 3.25 -15.98
CA TYR A 212 -9.79 2.34 -15.04
C TYR A 212 -9.56 2.98 -13.67
N CYS A 213 -9.37 2.15 -12.65
CA CYS A 213 -8.80 2.57 -11.36
C CYS A 213 -7.40 1.96 -11.17
N VAL A 214 -6.43 2.82 -10.84
CA VAL A 214 -5.02 2.42 -10.64
C VAL A 214 -4.28 3.47 -9.81
N GLY A 215 -3.18 3.06 -9.17
CA GLY A 215 -2.24 3.95 -8.52
C GLY A 215 -1.38 4.79 -9.46
N GLU A 216 -0.79 5.84 -8.89
CA GLU A 216 0.23 6.63 -9.59
C GLU A 216 1.43 5.77 -10.02
N PRO A 217 2.06 6.06 -11.16
CA PRO A 217 1.89 7.28 -11.97
C PRO A 217 0.97 7.11 -13.19
N TRP A 218 0.22 6.00 -13.27
CA TRP A 218 -0.44 5.62 -14.53
C TRP A 218 -1.60 6.56 -14.92
N GLY A 219 -2.29 7.14 -13.94
CA GLY A 219 -3.29 8.19 -14.18
C GLY A 219 -2.66 9.47 -14.75
N GLN A 220 -1.58 9.95 -14.13
CA GLN A 220 -0.82 11.10 -14.66
C GLN A 220 -0.28 10.81 -16.07
N ARG A 221 0.21 9.59 -16.31
CA ARG A 221 0.75 9.20 -17.60
C ARG A 221 -0.32 9.26 -18.71
N ALA A 222 -1.54 8.81 -18.43
CA ALA A 222 -2.64 8.90 -19.40
C ALA A 222 -3.01 10.35 -19.75
N ILE A 223 -2.92 11.26 -18.77
CA ILE A 223 -3.11 12.69 -19.02
C ILE A 223 -1.97 13.26 -19.87
N MET A 224 -0.72 12.94 -19.55
CA MET A 224 0.44 13.39 -20.34
C MET A 224 0.38 12.90 -21.79
N ASP A 225 -0.12 11.69 -22.00
CA ASP A 225 -0.31 11.11 -23.33
C ASP A 225 -1.59 11.61 -24.03
N GLY A 226 -2.41 12.44 -23.38
CA GLY A 226 -3.65 13.00 -23.92
C GLY A 226 -4.79 11.99 -24.12
N ILE A 227 -4.69 10.79 -23.54
CA ILE A 227 -5.65 9.69 -23.76
C ILE A 227 -6.68 9.53 -22.65
N GLY A 228 -6.50 10.20 -21.51
CA GLY A 228 -7.38 10.07 -20.37
C GLY A 228 -7.46 11.33 -19.50
N VAL A 229 -8.52 11.40 -18.70
CA VAL A 229 -8.80 12.47 -17.74
C VAL A 229 -9.03 11.87 -16.37
N THR A 230 -8.59 12.54 -15.30
CA THR A 230 -8.90 12.11 -13.92
C THR A 230 -10.33 12.50 -13.60
N ALA A 231 -11.17 11.50 -13.32
CA ALA A 231 -12.55 11.73 -12.88
C ALA A 231 -12.64 11.99 -11.38
N ILE A 232 -11.87 11.22 -10.59
CA ILE A 232 -11.75 11.43 -9.14
C ILE A 232 -10.42 10.86 -8.64
N THR A 233 -9.85 11.48 -7.62
CA THR A 233 -8.73 10.91 -6.87
C THR A 233 -9.26 10.11 -5.67
N THR A 234 -8.58 9.05 -5.25
CA THR A 234 -9.14 8.19 -4.19
C THR A 234 -9.14 8.87 -2.82
N GLN A 235 -8.30 9.88 -2.59
CA GLN A 235 -8.41 10.73 -1.41
C GLN A 235 -9.68 11.61 -1.37
N ASP A 236 -10.29 11.89 -2.53
CA ASP A 236 -11.60 12.53 -2.59
C ASP A 236 -12.74 11.53 -2.29
N ILE A 237 -12.52 10.22 -2.49
CA ILE A 237 -13.46 9.15 -2.10
C ILE A 237 -13.39 8.90 -0.59
N TRP A 238 -12.19 8.71 -0.08
CA TRP A 238 -11.89 8.50 1.33
C TRP A 238 -10.56 9.18 1.66
N LYS A 239 -10.63 10.30 2.37
CA LYS A 239 -9.44 11.02 2.83
C LYS A 239 -8.56 10.14 3.71
N ASP A 240 -7.27 10.09 3.38
CA ASP A 240 -6.25 9.31 4.11
C ASP A 240 -6.61 7.82 4.22
N HIS A 241 -7.20 7.27 3.14
CA HIS A 241 -7.58 5.87 3.07
C HIS A 241 -6.36 4.94 3.15
N PRO A 242 -6.51 3.73 3.70
CA PRO A 242 -5.46 2.72 3.64
C PRO A 242 -5.30 2.28 2.18
N GLU A 243 -4.07 2.00 1.76
CA GLU A 243 -3.83 1.61 0.37
C GLU A 243 -2.94 0.36 0.28
N LYS A 244 -1.63 0.50 0.04
CA LYS A 244 -0.75 -0.67 -0.04
C LYS A 244 -0.28 -1.07 1.35
N VAL A 245 0.05 -2.35 1.51
CA VAL A 245 0.60 -2.91 2.75
C VAL A 245 1.89 -3.67 2.48
N LEU A 246 2.71 -3.79 3.52
CA LEU A 246 3.75 -4.80 3.57
C LEU A 246 3.09 -6.11 3.99
N GLY A 247 2.79 -6.95 2.99
CA GLY A 247 2.17 -8.25 3.18
C GLY A 247 3.18 -9.38 3.14
N THR A 248 2.95 -10.42 3.94
CA THR A 248 3.72 -11.67 3.94
C THR A 248 2.82 -12.83 4.33
N THR A 249 3.33 -14.06 4.36
CA THR A 249 2.59 -15.22 4.87
C THR A 249 2.63 -15.26 6.40
N GLY A 250 1.60 -15.82 7.02
CA GLY A 250 1.58 -16.06 8.46
C GLY A 250 2.74 -16.96 8.91
N ASP A 251 3.11 -17.94 8.08
CA ASP A 251 4.24 -18.84 8.33
C ASP A 251 5.57 -18.09 8.40
N PHE A 252 5.78 -17.11 7.50
CA PHE A 252 6.99 -16.29 7.51
C PHE A 252 7.14 -15.56 8.85
N VAL A 253 6.08 -14.92 9.33
CA VAL A 253 6.17 -14.15 10.60
C VAL A 253 6.32 -15.07 11.80
N LYS A 254 5.72 -16.28 11.79
CA LYS A 254 5.93 -17.28 12.84
C LYS A 254 7.38 -17.76 12.87
N LYS A 255 8.00 -17.95 11.71
CA LYS A 255 9.37 -18.49 11.59
C LYS A 255 10.46 -17.44 11.75
N TYR A 256 10.21 -16.20 11.33
CA TYR A 256 11.18 -15.12 11.26
C TYR A 256 10.65 -13.79 11.86
N PRO A 257 10.19 -13.78 13.13
CA PRO A 257 9.61 -12.60 13.75
C PRO A 257 10.60 -11.43 13.89
N ASN A 258 11.88 -11.67 14.19
CA ASN A 258 12.87 -10.58 14.28
C ASN A 258 13.16 -9.98 12.90
N THR A 259 13.24 -10.81 11.85
CA THR A 259 13.33 -10.32 10.47
C THR A 259 12.12 -9.48 10.09
N ALA A 260 10.90 -9.94 10.40
CA ALA A 260 9.68 -9.19 10.13
C ALA A 260 9.68 -7.81 10.81
N ARG A 261 10.10 -7.75 12.09
CA ARG A 261 10.29 -6.49 12.82
C ARG A 261 11.34 -5.58 12.18
N ALA A 262 12.52 -6.12 11.86
CA ALA A 262 13.64 -5.37 11.31
C ALA A 262 13.29 -4.75 9.94
N VAL A 263 12.66 -5.52 9.05
CA VAL A 263 12.21 -5.04 7.74
C VAL A 263 11.13 -3.96 7.89
N THR A 264 10.17 -4.17 8.79
CA THR A 264 9.12 -3.18 9.08
C THR A 264 9.73 -1.87 9.59
N ALA A 265 10.72 -1.94 10.48
CA ALA A 265 11.40 -0.75 11.00
C ALA A 265 12.18 0.00 9.91
N ALA A 266 12.89 -0.73 9.04
CA ALA A 266 13.60 -0.14 7.90
C ALA A 266 12.66 0.63 6.95
N ILE A 267 11.50 0.05 6.66
CA ILE A 267 10.52 0.66 5.74
C ILE A 267 9.79 1.85 6.39
N ILE A 268 9.50 1.80 7.69
CA ILE A 268 8.98 2.98 8.43
C ILE A 268 9.98 4.15 8.36
N GLU A 269 11.27 3.89 8.60
CA GLU A 269 12.29 4.93 8.54
C GLU A 269 12.47 5.48 7.11
N ALA A 270 12.38 4.62 6.09
CA ALA A 270 12.39 5.06 4.70
C ALA A 270 11.17 5.94 4.36
N GLY A 271 9.97 5.56 4.81
CA GLY A 271 8.76 6.38 4.67
C GLY A 271 8.91 7.74 5.35
N LYS A 272 9.46 7.77 6.57
CA LYS A 272 9.78 9.01 7.30
C LYS A 272 10.76 9.88 6.52
N TRP A 273 11.80 9.29 5.95
CA TRP A 273 12.76 10.01 5.13
C TRP A 273 12.09 10.64 3.90
N ILE A 274 11.25 9.88 3.17
CA ILE A 274 10.53 10.40 1.99
C ILE A 274 9.68 11.62 2.36
N ASP A 275 8.91 11.54 3.46
CA ASP A 275 8.00 12.61 3.87
C ASP A 275 8.68 13.76 4.63
N THR A 276 9.97 13.68 4.95
CA THR A 276 10.69 14.74 5.70
C THR A 276 10.80 16.05 4.92
N GLY A 277 10.83 16.01 3.58
CA GLY A 277 10.90 17.24 2.80
C GLY A 277 10.95 17.07 1.29
N LEU A 278 10.80 18.18 0.59
CA LEU A 278 10.74 18.26 -0.88
C LEU A 278 11.96 17.63 -1.56
N GLN A 279 13.17 17.85 -1.04
CA GLN A 279 14.40 17.30 -1.62
C GLN A 279 14.39 15.77 -1.62
N ASN A 280 13.90 15.15 -0.55
CA ASN A 280 13.82 13.69 -0.43
C ASN A 280 12.74 13.12 -1.36
N LYS A 281 11.60 13.80 -1.49
CA LYS A 281 10.56 13.43 -2.48
C LYS A 281 11.08 13.47 -3.91
N ASN A 282 11.82 14.52 -4.28
CA ASN A 282 12.44 14.63 -5.61
C ASN A 282 13.46 13.51 -5.84
N LYS A 283 14.32 13.24 -4.85
CA LYS A 283 15.31 12.16 -4.97
C LYS A 283 14.68 10.77 -5.05
N MET A 284 13.60 10.56 -4.33
CA MET A 284 12.77 9.37 -4.43
C MET A 284 12.21 9.24 -5.85
N ALA A 285 11.59 10.30 -6.39
CA ALA A 285 11.00 10.25 -7.74
C ALA A 285 12.03 9.95 -8.84
N GLU A 286 13.22 10.56 -8.77
CA GLU A 286 14.35 10.24 -9.66
C GLU A 286 14.70 8.75 -9.61
N THR A 287 14.79 8.19 -8.40
CA THR A 287 15.12 6.78 -8.20
C THR A 287 14.01 5.88 -8.74
N ILE A 288 12.76 6.14 -8.35
CA ILE A 288 11.60 5.31 -8.69
C ILE A 288 11.26 5.35 -10.18
N ALA A 289 11.57 6.45 -10.87
CA ALA A 289 11.39 6.55 -12.32
C ALA A 289 12.26 5.55 -13.12
N ASP A 290 13.40 5.12 -12.59
CA ASP A 290 14.38 4.27 -13.28
C ASP A 290 13.76 2.98 -13.87
N LYS A 291 14.37 2.48 -14.96
CA LYS A 291 13.97 1.25 -15.64
C LYS A 291 13.92 0.05 -14.71
N SER A 292 14.74 0.02 -13.67
CA SER A 292 14.78 -1.04 -12.65
C SER A 292 13.56 -1.03 -11.73
N TYR A 293 12.80 0.07 -11.68
CA TYR A 293 11.62 0.26 -10.80
C TYR A 293 10.35 0.56 -11.58
N VAL A 294 9.92 1.82 -11.74
CA VAL A 294 8.65 2.10 -12.42
C VAL A 294 8.80 2.17 -13.93
N ASN A 295 9.98 2.52 -14.44
CA ASN A 295 10.25 2.71 -15.86
C ASN A 295 9.30 3.75 -16.49
N THR A 296 9.35 4.97 -15.97
CA THR A 296 8.56 6.12 -16.45
C THR A 296 9.40 7.39 -16.40
N SER A 297 8.84 8.54 -16.80
CA SER A 297 9.50 9.83 -16.60
C SER A 297 9.40 10.29 -15.14
N VAL A 298 10.43 11.00 -14.68
CA VAL A 298 10.43 11.65 -13.35
C VAL A 298 9.22 12.57 -13.20
N ASP A 299 8.87 13.32 -14.24
CA ASP A 299 7.72 14.24 -14.24
C ASP A 299 6.37 13.54 -13.98
N ALA A 300 6.20 12.30 -14.44
CA ALA A 300 4.99 11.54 -14.21
C ALA A 300 4.81 11.20 -12.71
N ILE A 301 5.90 11.13 -11.94
CA ILE A 301 5.88 10.85 -10.50
C ILE A 301 5.89 12.16 -9.69
N ASN A 302 6.79 13.09 -10.04
CA ASN A 302 7.11 14.27 -9.24
C ASN A 302 5.88 15.14 -8.97
N GLN A 303 5.07 15.45 -9.99
CA GLN A 303 3.92 16.32 -9.77
C GLN A 303 2.95 15.72 -8.75
N ARG A 304 2.68 14.41 -8.86
CA ARG A 304 1.71 13.71 -8.03
C ARG A 304 2.18 13.52 -6.60
N ILE A 305 3.45 13.18 -6.37
CA ILE A 305 3.98 13.03 -5.00
C ILE A 305 4.09 14.37 -4.25
N LEU A 306 4.14 15.48 -4.98
CA LEU A 306 4.10 16.83 -4.43
C LEU A 306 2.67 17.36 -4.25
N GLY A 307 1.67 16.56 -4.61
CA GLY A 307 0.26 16.94 -4.54
C GLY A 307 -0.16 17.92 -5.62
N ARG A 308 0.61 18.09 -6.69
CA ARG A 308 0.25 18.96 -7.83
C ARG A 308 -0.51 18.13 -8.84
N TYR A 309 -1.83 18.29 -8.86
CA TYR A 309 -2.71 17.53 -9.72
C TYR A 309 -3.20 18.35 -10.90
N VAL A 310 -3.39 17.65 -12.02
CA VAL A 310 -4.13 18.14 -13.19
C VAL A 310 -5.15 17.07 -13.56
N ASN A 311 -6.34 17.48 -14.01
CA ASN A 311 -7.36 16.51 -14.41
C ASN A 311 -7.30 16.11 -15.90
N GLY A 312 -6.43 16.73 -16.70
CA GLY A 312 -6.39 16.53 -18.15
C GLY A 312 -7.45 17.31 -18.95
N MET A 313 -8.15 18.24 -18.29
CA MET A 313 -9.17 19.12 -18.89
C MET A 313 -8.96 20.60 -18.53
N GLY A 314 -7.71 20.99 -18.25
CA GLY A 314 -7.35 22.37 -17.92
C GLY A 314 -7.52 22.77 -16.45
N LYS A 315 -8.10 21.92 -15.58
CA LYS A 315 -8.11 22.15 -14.14
C LYS A 315 -6.82 21.62 -13.50
N SER A 316 -6.19 22.44 -12.68
CA SER A 316 -5.11 22.08 -11.77
C SER A 316 -5.47 22.41 -10.33
N TRP A 317 -4.89 21.69 -9.37
CA TRP A 317 -5.01 21.99 -7.94
C TRP A 317 -3.83 21.40 -7.15
N ASP A 318 -3.55 22.00 -6.00
CA ASP A 318 -2.65 21.43 -4.99
C ASP A 318 -3.47 20.66 -3.95
N ASP A 319 -3.26 19.35 -3.88
CA ASP A 319 -3.98 18.44 -3.00
C ASP A 319 -3.21 18.22 -1.68
N PRO A 320 -3.74 18.65 -0.52
CA PRO A 320 -3.09 18.44 0.77
C PRO A 320 -3.13 16.95 1.21
N ASN A 321 -3.94 16.13 0.56
CA ASN A 321 -4.16 14.71 0.84
C ASN A 321 -3.55 13.82 -0.26
N HIS A 322 -2.53 14.30 -0.95
CA HIS A 322 -1.72 13.47 -1.86
C HIS A 322 -1.07 12.27 -1.15
N MET A 323 -0.41 11.40 -1.93
CA MET A 323 0.27 10.22 -1.41
C MET A 323 1.27 10.55 -0.30
N LYS A 324 1.16 9.86 0.84
CA LYS A 324 2.06 10.00 2.00
C LYS A 324 2.53 8.63 2.48
N PHE A 325 3.76 8.56 2.98
CA PHE A 325 4.40 7.32 3.43
C PHE A 325 4.61 7.25 4.95
N TYR A 326 4.49 8.37 5.66
CA TYR A 326 4.69 8.45 7.11
C TYR A 326 3.68 9.36 7.81
N ASN A 327 3.53 10.61 7.37
CA ASN A 327 2.62 11.61 7.99
C ASN A 327 2.64 11.62 9.54
N GLY A 328 3.83 11.79 10.13
CA GLY A 328 3.99 11.77 11.59
C GLY A 328 3.76 10.40 12.25
N GLY A 329 3.76 9.32 11.48
CA GLY A 329 3.45 7.95 11.91
C GLY A 329 1.99 7.53 11.69
N ALA A 330 1.13 8.43 11.22
CA ALA A 330 -0.29 8.15 11.02
C ALA A 330 -0.57 7.20 9.84
N VAL A 331 0.31 7.15 8.85
CA VAL A 331 0.13 6.31 7.64
C VAL A 331 0.31 4.83 7.96
N SER A 332 1.34 4.48 8.72
CA SER A 332 1.90 3.13 8.67
C SER A 332 1.22 2.13 9.60
N PHE A 333 0.46 2.60 10.59
CA PHE A 333 -0.22 1.72 11.53
C PHE A 333 -1.31 0.89 10.82
N PRO A 334 -1.29 -0.45 10.90
CA PRO A 334 -2.26 -1.29 10.22
C PRO A 334 -3.56 -1.41 11.04
N TYR A 335 -4.39 -0.36 11.02
CA TYR A 335 -5.67 -0.34 11.73
C TYR A 335 -6.54 -1.55 11.36
N LEU A 336 -7.20 -2.15 12.36
CA LEU A 336 -8.12 -3.27 12.15
C LEU A 336 -9.35 -2.83 11.35
N SER A 337 -9.85 -1.62 11.62
CA SER A 337 -10.97 -1.01 10.87
C SER A 337 -10.68 -0.94 9.38
N ASP A 338 -9.42 -0.70 8.99
CA ASP A 338 -9.03 -0.57 7.59
C ASP A 338 -9.11 -1.90 6.86
N GLY A 339 -8.58 -2.97 7.46
CA GLY A 339 -8.70 -4.32 6.92
C GLY A 339 -10.14 -4.83 6.89
N MET A 340 -10.89 -4.57 7.96
CA MET A 340 -12.31 -4.94 8.02
C MET A 340 -13.15 -4.23 6.95
N TRP A 341 -12.82 -2.99 6.56
CA TRP A 341 -13.52 -2.31 5.48
C TRP A 341 -13.48 -3.13 4.18
N PHE A 342 -12.30 -3.64 3.79
CA PHE A 342 -12.18 -4.48 2.61
C PHE A 342 -13.03 -5.76 2.71
N LEU A 343 -13.10 -6.40 3.89
CA LEU A 343 -13.99 -7.54 4.10
C LEU A 343 -15.47 -7.18 3.91
N THR A 344 -15.91 -6.00 4.39
CA THR A 344 -17.29 -5.54 4.15
C THR A 344 -17.57 -5.38 2.66
N GLN A 345 -16.60 -4.88 1.89
CA GLN A 345 -16.77 -4.71 0.45
C GLN A 345 -16.70 -6.04 -0.30
N HIS A 346 -15.88 -7.00 0.14
CA HIS A 346 -15.89 -8.37 -0.39
C HIS A 346 -17.25 -9.05 -0.17
N LYS A 347 -17.88 -8.82 0.99
CA LYS A 347 -19.25 -9.29 1.26
C LYS A 347 -20.29 -8.55 0.42
N ARG A 348 -20.23 -7.22 0.37
CA ARG A 348 -21.14 -6.38 -0.45
C ARG A 348 -21.19 -6.84 -1.90
N TRP A 349 -20.05 -7.20 -2.47
CA TRP A 349 -19.94 -7.63 -3.87
C TRP A 349 -19.94 -9.16 -4.05
N GLY A 350 -20.42 -9.91 -3.06
CA GLY A 350 -20.69 -11.34 -3.19
C GLY A 350 -19.46 -12.24 -3.37
N LEU A 351 -18.25 -11.70 -3.17
CA LEU A 351 -17.00 -12.47 -3.10
C LEU A 351 -17.01 -13.35 -1.85
N LEU A 352 -17.44 -12.76 -0.72
CA LEU A 352 -17.82 -13.53 0.48
C LEU A 352 -19.32 -13.83 0.43
N LYS A 353 -19.66 -15.12 0.58
CA LYS A 353 -21.05 -15.57 0.64
C LYS A 353 -21.69 -15.28 2.00
N GLU A 354 -20.94 -15.50 3.07
CA GLU A 354 -21.39 -15.23 4.44
C GLU A 354 -20.57 -14.11 5.10
N HIS A 355 -21.14 -13.50 6.13
CA HIS A 355 -20.39 -12.59 7.00
C HIS A 355 -19.34 -13.40 7.79
N PRO A 356 -18.03 -13.07 7.69
CA PRO A 356 -17.04 -13.66 8.57
C PRO A 356 -17.13 -13.03 9.97
N ASP A 357 -16.41 -13.60 10.92
CA ASP A 357 -16.01 -12.86 12.12
C ASP A 357 -14.96 -11.81 11.73
N TYR A 358 -15.44 -10.62 11.36
CA TYR A 358 -14.63 -9.54 10.82
C TYR A 358 -13.47 -9.15 11.74
N LEU A 359 -13.74 -9.02 13.03
CA LEU A 359 -12.75 -8.59 14.01
C LEU A 359 -11.69 -9.67 14.21
N LYS A 360 -12.11 -10.93 14.34
CA LYS A 360 -11.18 -12.06 14.47
C LYS A 360 -10.27 -12.17 13.25
N VAL A 361 -10.83 -12.15 12.04
CA VAL A 361 -10.04 -12.23 10.80
C VAL A 361 -9.04 -11.08 10.71
N ALA A 362 -9.48 -9.84 11.01
CA ALA A 362 -8.57 -8.70 10.98
C ALA A 362 -7.47 -8.79 12.03
N THR A 363 -7.78 -9.32 13.21
CA THR A 363 -6.81 -9.52 14.31
C THR A 363 -5.78 -10.60 13.97
N GLU A 364 -6.19 -11.67 13.28
CA GLU A 364 -5.29 -12.75 12.85
C GLU A 364 -4.31 -12.28 11.77
N ILE A 365 -4.77 -11.43 10.85
CA ILE A 365 -3.97 -10.94 9.71
C ILE A 365 -3.07 -9.76 10.12
N ASN A 366 -3.60 -8.77 10.83
CA ASN A 366 -2.85 -7.54 11.12
C ASN A 366 -1.90 -7.74 12.31
N ARG A 367 -0.60 -7.86 12.03
CA ARG A 367 0.46 -8.06 13.02
C ARG A 367 0.86 -6.75 13.70
N ILE A 368 -0.10 -6.17 14.42
CA ILE A 368 0.05 -4.94 15.22
C ILE A 368 1.17 -5.12 16.28
N ASP A 369 1.38 -6.33 16.77
CA ASP A 369 2.48 -6.68 17.66
C ASP A 369 3.85 -6.42 17.01
N ILE A 370 4.07 -6.92 15.78
CA ILE A 370 5.29 -6.67 15.01
C ILE A 370 5.44 -5.18 14.70
N TYR A 371 4.36 -4.53 14.28
CA TYR A 371 4.36 -3.08 14.02
C TYR A 371 4.79 -2.29 15.26
N LYS A 372 4.22 -2.58 16.44
CA LYS A 372 4.55 -1.88 17.69
C LYS A 372 6.03 -2.02 18.05
N GLN A 373 6.62 -3.20 17.85
CA GLN A 373 8.05 -3.41 18.08
C GLN A 373 8.91 -2.59 17.10
N ALA A 374 8.54 -2.57 15.81
CA ALA A 374 9.22 -1.77 14.79
C ALA A 374 9.06 -0.26 15.03
N ALA A 375 7.87 0.19 15.44
CA ALA A 375 7.59 1.57 15.78
C ALA A 375 8.41 2.04 16.99
N ALA A 376 8.58 1.19 18.01
CA ALA A 376 9.46 1.48 19.13
C ALA A 376 10.92 1.67 18.67
N ALA A 377 11.41 0.82 17.78
CA ALA A 377 12.77 0.92 17.23
C ALA A 377 13.01 2.21 16.41
N THR A 378 11.97 2.71 15.73
CA THR A 378 12.03 3.93 14.91
C THR A 378 11.56 5.20 15.62
N GLN A 379 11.13 5.09 16.88
CA GLN A 379 10.48 6.17 17.64
C GLN A 379 9.25 6.74 16.91
N THR A 380 8.52 5.86 16.22
CA THR A 380 7.27 6.21 15.53
C THR A 380 6.12 6.17 16.54
N PRO A 381 5.28 7.22 16.60
CA PRO A 381 4.09 7.21 17.46
C PRO A 381 3.16 6.05 17.10
N VAL A 382 2.57 5.42 18.12
CA VAL A 382 1.56 4.37 17.96
C VAL A 382 0.21 4.93 18.42
N PRO A 383 -0.85 4.81 17.61
CA PRO A 383 -2.21 5.15 18.03
C PRO A 383 -2.65 4.39 19.28
N LYS A 384 -3.48 5.02 20.11
CA LYS A 384 -4.04 4.38 21.31
C LYS A 384 -5.01 3.25 20.94
N ASP A 385 -5.85 3.51 19.94
CA ASP A 385 -6.88 2.58 19.46
C ASP A 385 -6.42 1.84 18.20
N THR A 386 -6.85 0.59 18.07
CA THR A 386 -6.60 -0.24 16.89
C THR A 386 -7.64 -0.01 15.79
N MET A 387 -8.65 0.82 16.05
CA MET A 387 -9.72 1.23 15.14
C MET A 387 -9.60 2.72 14.85
N ARG A 388 -10.08 3.13 13.67
CA ARG A 388 -10.28 4.54 13.33
C ARG A 388 -11.62 4.74 12.63
N SER A 389 -12.13 5.97 12.72
CA SER A 389 -13.35 6.40 12.02
C SER A 389 -13.00 7.24 10.80
N SER A 390 -13.79 7.13 9.74
CA SER A 390 -13.63 7.88 8.51
C SER A 390 -14.99 8.13 7.86
N LYS A 391 -15.14 9.32 7.27
CA LYS A 391 -16.31 9.69 6.47
C LYS A 391 -15.92 9.64 4.99
N LEU A 392 -16.67 8.89 4.20
CA LEU A 392 -16.49 8.78 2.75
C LEU A 392 -17.25 9.93 2.05
N PHE A 393 -16.96 10.13 0.77
CA PHE A 393 -17.47 11.26 -0.01
C PHE A 393 -19.00 11.31 -0.16
N ASP A 394 -19.66 10.17 -0.07
CA ASP A 394 -21.13 10.04 -0.11
C ASP A 394 -21.79 10.30 1.25
N GLY A 395 -20.99 10.65 2.27
CA GLY A 395 -21.44 10.91 3.63
C GLY A 395 -21.46 9.68 4.53
N THR A 396 -21.24 8.48 4.00
CA THR A 396 -21.20 7.24 4.77
C THR A 396 -20.05 7.27 5.76
N VAL A 397 -20.30 6.84 7.00
CA VAL A 397 -19.28 6.74 8.05
C VAL A 397 -18.88 5.29 8.24
N TRP A 398 -17.58 5.03 8.20
CA TRP A 398 -16.97 3.76 8.57
C TRP A 398 -16.16 3.93 9.85
N ASP A 399 -16.51 3.19 10.90
CA ASP A 399 -15.82 3.25 12.21
C ASP A 399 -15.40 1.88 12.76
N GLY A 400 -15.67 0.79 12.02
CA GLY A 400 -15.32 -0.56 12.40
C GLY A 400 -16.24 -1.22 13.45
N LYS A 401 -17.28 -0.54 13.95
CA LYS A 401 -18.10 -1.08 15.07
C LYS A 401 -19.15 -2.09 14.63
N ASP A 402 -19.77 -1.90 13.47
CA ASP A 402 -20.80 -2.79 12.93
C ASP A 402 -20.55 -3.11 11.44
N PRO A 403 -19.56 -3.98 11.14
CA PRO A 403 -19.20 -4.34 9.78
C PRO A 403 -20.34 -5.01 9.01
N LYS A 404 -21.21 -5.75 9.71
CA LYS A 404 -22.36 -6.43 9.09
C LYS A 404 -23.35 -5.39 8.56
N LYS A 405 -23.82 -4.50 9.44
CA LYS A 405 -24.75 -3.43 9.06
C LYS A 405 -24.16 -2.52 7.99
N TYR A 406 -22.87 -2.21 8.07
CA TYR A 406 -22.19 -1.41 7.05
C TYR A 406 -22.28 -2.08 5.67
N ALA A 407 -21.91 -3.37 5.57
CA ALA A 407 -21.96 -4.12 4.31
C ALA A 407 -23.38 -4.20 3.71
N GLU A 408 -24.40 -4.30 4.57
CA GLU A 408 -25.83 -4.40 4.18
C GLU A 408 -26.49 -3.04 3.90
N SER A 409 -25.87 -1.92 4.28
CA SER A 409 -26.47 -0.59 4.15
C SER A 409 -26.51 -0.04 2.71
N PHE A 410 -25.79 -0.66 1.79
CA PHE A 410 -25.63 -0.15 0.43
C PHE A 410 -26.77 -0.63 -0.49
N LYS A 411 -27.39 0.33 -1.20
CA LYS A 411 -28.45 0.02 -2.18
C LYS A 411 -27.99 -0.94 -3.28
N LEU A 412 -26.80 -0.72 -3.81
CA LEU A 412 -26.18 -1.62 -4.79
C LEU A 412 -25.20 -2.57 -4.10
N HIS A 413 -25.49 -3.86 -4.26
CA HIS A 413 -24.78 -5.02 -3.75
C HIS A 413 -25.07 -6.22 -4.67
N ALA A 414 -24.35 -7.33 -4.47
CA ALA A 414 -24.46 -8.55 -5.29
C ALA A 414 -25.80 -9.28 -5.15
#